data_AF-A0A942HEN4-F1
#
_entry.id   AF-A0A942HEN4-F1
#
_cell.length_a   1.000
_cell.length_b   1.000
_cell.length_c   1.000
_cell.angle_alpha   90.00
_cell.angle_beta   90.00
_cell.angle_gamma   90.00
#
_symmetry.space_group_name_H-M   'P 1'
#
loop_
_entity.id
_entity.type
_entity.pdbx_description
1 polymer ?
#
loop_
_entity_poly.entity_id
_entity_poly.type
_entity_poly.pdbx_seq_one_letter_code
_entity_poly.pdbx_strand_id
1 'polypeptide(L)'
;MRRYFGVAALVALLATGSAFGQTVTKPVVPGVTNFSRLESTIACAGATTPAGVAELKKLGYRTVINLRQASEPGADVEAEEAAAKAAGVKYVHLPVNGASPDPAMVDQFLAAVGDPANQPVFVHCASGQRASAFWMIKRLVVDGWDAEKAGTEAAALGLTSPALKTFALNYAASHKK
;
A
#
# COMPACT_ATOMS: atom_id res chain seq x y z
N MET A 1 63.24 -10.15 -24.65
CA MET A 1 61.84 -10.16 -25.12
C MET A 1 60.92 -10.12 -23.90
N ARG A 2 59.89 -9.28 -23.97
CA ARG A 2 59.28 -8.54 -22.86
C ARG A 2 58.23 -9.39 -22.13
N ARG A 3 58.35 -9.52 -20.81
CA ARG A 3 57.38 -10.17 -19.91
C ARG A 3 56.17 -9.23 -19.72
N TYR A 4 54.96 -9.70 -20.03
CA TYR A 4 53.72 -8.99 -19.72
C TYR A 4 53.19 -9.49 -18.36
N PHE A 5 53.35 -8.66 -17.33
CA PHE A 5 52.61 -8.78 -16.08
C PHE A 5 51.27 -8.03 -16.24
N GLY A 6 50.18 -8.77 -16.45
CA GLY A 6 48.83 -8.20 -16.40
C GLY A 6 48.34 -8.16 -14.96
N VAL A 7 48.34 -6.98 -14.35
CA VAL A 7 47.67 -6.74 -13.07
C VAL A 7 46.18 -6.58 -13.36
N ALA A 8 45.38 -7.59 -13.02
CA ALA A 8 43.93 -7.49 -13.02
C ALA A 8 43.50 -6.71 -11.77
N ALA A 9 43.14 -5.43 -11.94
CA ALA A 9 42.53 -4.63 -10.89
C ALA A 9 41.08 -5.09 -10.68
N LEU A 10 40.83 -5.79 -9.58
CA LEU A 10 39.49 -6.13 -9.12
C LEU A 10 38.85 -4.87 -8.53
N VAL A 11 38.02 -4.18 -9.32
CA VAL A 11 37.19 -3.08 -8.81
C VAL A 11 36.01 -3.71 -8.08
N ALA A 12 36.08 -3.78 -6.75
CA ALA A 12 34.93 -4.07 -5.92
C ALA A 12 33.98 -2.86 -5.95
N LEU A 13 32.94 -2.91 -6.78
CA LEU A 13 31.80 -2.01 -6.63
C LEU A 13 31.08 -2.36 -5.32
N LEU A 14 31.42 -1.64 -4.25
CA LEU A 14 30.54 -1.52 -3.10
C LEU A 14 29.31 -0.75 -3.58
N ALA A 15 28.25 -1.48 -3.94
CA ALA A 15 26.93 -0.90 -4.07
C ALA A 15 26.50 -0.44 -2.68
N THR A 16 26.81 0.80 -2.32
CA THR A 16 26.20 1.48 -1.20
C THR A 16 24.72 1.60 -1.53
N GLY A 17 23.93 0.65 -1.02
CA GLY A 17 22.47 0.68 -1.09
C GLY A 17 22.01 2.00 -0.49
N SER A 18 21.66 2.93 -1.36
CA SER A 18 21.22 4.26 -0.97
C SER A 18 19.90 4.10 -0.19
N ALA A 19 19.90 4.47 1.09
CA ALA A 19 18.72 4.48 1.95
C ALA A 19 17.77 5.63 1.58
N PHE A 20 17.39 5.73 0.30
CA PHE A 20 16.32 6.63 -0.11
C PHE A 20 15.01 6.06 0.45
N GLY A 21 14.45 6.76 1.44
CA GLY A 21 13.05 6.58 1.80
C GLY A 21 12.21 6.74 0.54
N GLN A 22 11.28 5.82 0.32
CA GLN A 22 10.42 5.84 -0.86
C GLN A 22 9.58 7.12 -0.88
N THR A 23 9.47 7.75 -2.06
CA THR A 23 8.82 9.07 -2.18
C THR A 23 7.31 8.90 -2.26
N VAL A 24 6.59 9.59 -1.37
CA VAL A 24 5.13 9.71 -1.45
C VAL A 24 4.77 10.96 -2.25
N THR A 25 3.96 10.78 -3.29
CA THR A 25 3.36 11.88 -4.07
C THR A 25 1.85 11.89 -3.91
N LYS A 26 1.22 13.07 -4.01
CA LYS A 26 -0.23 13.25 -3.80
C LYS A 26 -0.91 13.92 -5.00
N PRO A 27 -0.83 13.34 -6.21
CA PRO A 27 -1.53 13.91 -7.35
C PRO A 27 -3.05 13.81 -7.15
N VAL A 28 -3.78 14.75 -7.76
CA VAL A 28 -5.25 14.68 -7.80
C VAL A 28 -5.65 13.66 -8.85
N VAL A 29 -6.48 12.69 -8.45
CA VAL A 29 -7.08 11.70 -9.36
C VAL A 29 -8.61 11.89 -9.31
N PRO A 30 -9.26 12.17 -10.45
CA PRO A 30 -10.72 12.35 -10.48
C PRO A 30 -11.45 11.16 -9.87
N GLY A 31 -12.41 11.43 -8.99
CA GLY A 31 -13.18 10.39 -8.31
C GLY A 31 -12.45 9.64 -7.20
N VAL A 32 -11.24 10.05 -6.81
CA VAL A 32 -10.48 9.43 -5.70
C VAL A 32 -10.10 10.47 -4.66
N THR A 33 -10.56 10.26 -3.43
CA THR A 33 -10.26 11.16 -2.29
C THR A 33 -8.88 10.87 -1.71
N ASN A 34 -8.12 11.88 -1.30
CA ASN A 34 -6.85 11.74 -0.56
C ASN A 34 -5.83 10.77 -1.20
N PHE A 35 -5.74 10.75 -2.52
CA PHE A 35 -4.83 9.86 -3.24
C PHE A 35 -3.37 10.13 -2.85
N SER A 36 -2.71 9.13 -2.25
CA SER A 36 -1.30 9.16 -1.87
C SER A 36 -0.59 7.95 -2.45
N ARG A 37 0.34 8.19 -3.38
CA ARG A 37 1.08 7.17 -4.10
C ARG A 37 2.48 7.04 -3.54
N LEU A 38 2.88 5.81 -3.20
CA LEU A 38 4.25 5.46 -2.86
C LEU A 38 4.89 4.79 -4.08
N GLU A 39 5.74 5.53 -4.77
CA GLU A 39 6.43 5.08 -5.98
C GLU A 39 5.48 4.41 -6.99
N SER A 40 5.92 3.38 -7.71
CA SER A 40 5.11 2.64 -8.67
C SER A 40 4.39 1.41 -8.09
N THR A 41 4.53 1.12 -6.80
CA THR A 41 4.07 -0.15 -6.20
C THR A 41 2.71 -0.09 -5.53
N ILE A 42 2.41 0.99 -4.81
CA ILE A 42 1.19 1.08 -3.98
C ILE A 42 0.64 2.51 -3.95
N ALA A 43 -0.68 2.64 -3.85
CA ALA A 43 -1.32 3.87 -3.40
C ALA A 43 -2.33 3.60 -2.28
N CYS A 44 -2.41 4.53 -1.34
CA CYS A 44 -3.41 4.59 -0.28
C CYS A 44 -4.33 5.78 -0.53
N ALA A 45 -5.64 5.58 -0.42
CA ALA A 45 -6.63 6.62 -0.68
C ALA A 45 -7.92 6.48 0.14
N GLY A 46 -8.72 7.53 0.12
CA GLY A 46 -10.09 7.57 0.64
C GLY A 46 -11.14 7.13 -0.36
N ALA A 47 -12.37 7.61 -0.16
CA ALA A 47 -13.52 7.24 -0.96
C ALA A 47 -13.22 7.33 -2.46
N THR A 48 -13.57 6.27 -3.17
CA THR A 48 -13.33 6.08 -4.60
C THR A 48 -14.67 5.85 -5.27
N THR A 49 -14.95 6.59 -6.35
CA THR A 49 -16.16 6.40 -7.14
C THR A 49 -15.92 5.34 -8.22
N PRO A 50 -16.99 4.74 -8.79
CA PRO A 50 -16.86 3.85 -9.94
C PRO A 50 -16.09 4.48 -11.12
N ALA A 51 -16.27 5.78 -11.37
CA ALA A 51 -15.50 6.52 -12.37
C ALA A 51 -14.01 6.64 -12.01
N GLY A 52 -13.69 6.80 -10.72
CA GLY A 52 -12.32 6.80 -10.22
C GLY A 52 -11.59 5.49 -10.49
N VAL A 53 -12.29 4.34 -10.44
CA VAL A 53 -11.69 3.03 -10.75
C VAL A 53 -11.12 2.98 -12.18
N ALA A 54 -11.80 3.61 -13.15
CA ALA A 54 -11.29 3.69 -14.51
C ALA A 54 -10.00 4.53 -14.62
N GLU A 55 -9.87 5.59 -13.83
CA GLU A 55 -8.64 6.39 -13.75
C GLU A 55 -7.49 5.58 -13.16
N LEU A 56 -7.75 4.73 -12.16
CA LEU A 56 -6.73 3.85 -11.56
C LEU A 56 -6.13 2.88 -12.58
N LYS A 57 -6.94 2.36 -13.51
CA LYS A 57 -6.44 1.53 -14.61
C LYS A 57 -5.47 2.29 -15.51
N LYS A 58 -5.78 3.54 -15.86
CA LYS A 58 -4.90 4.41 -16.68
C LYS A 58 -3.58 4.71 -15.98
N LEU A 59 -3.58 4.78 -14.65
CA LEU A 59 -2.39 4.93 -13.82
C LEU A 59 -1.58 3.63 -13.65
N GLY A 60 -2.08 2.51 -14.19
CA GLY A 60 -1.40 1.22 -14.21
C GLY A 60 -1.68 0.30 -13.02
N TYR A 61 -2.63 0.66 -12.14
CA TYR A 61 -3.01 -0.24 -11.03
C TYR A 61 -3.71 -1.48 -11.56
N ARG A 62 -3.26 -2.64 -11.07
CA ARG A 62 -3.79 -3.95 -11.46
C ARG A 62 -4.89 -4.42 -10.53
N THR A 63 -4.82 -4.02 -9.27
CA THR A 63 -5.76 -4.44 -8.21
C THR A 63 -6.25 -3.26 -7.40
N VAL A 64 -7.54 -3.24 -7.09
CA VAL A 64 -8.18 -2.34 -6.12
C VAL A 64 -8.58 -3.16 -4.91
N ILE A 65 -8.09 -2.76 -3.73
CA ILE A 65 -8.49 -3.31 -2.43
C ILE A 65 -9.38 -2.28 -1.74
N ASN A 66 -10.66 -2.62 -1.57
CA ASN A 66 -11.62 -1.79 -0.84
C ASN A 66 -11.72 -2.27 0.60
N LEU A 67 -11.33 -1.40 1.54
CA LEU A 67 -11.39 -1.68 2.98
C LEU A 67 -12.71 -1.21 3.63
N ARG A 68 -13.64 -0.64 2.87
CA ARG A 68 -14.90 -0.12 3.41
C ARG A 68 -15.89 -1.23 3.66
N GLN A 69 -16.69 -1.10 4.71
CA GLN A 69 -17.92 -1.88 4.85
C GLN A 69 -18.98 -1.28 3.93
N ALA A 70 -19.81 -2.14 3.32
CA ALA A 70 -20.91 -1.70 2.45
C ALA A 70 -21.93 -0.80 3.17
N SER A 71 -22.03 -0.93 4.50
CA SER A 71 -22.89 -0.10 5.35
C SER A 71 -22.36 1.31 5.60
N GLU A 72 -21.14 1.64 5.18
CA GLU A 72 -20.60 2.99 5.38
C GLU A 72 -21.29 4.02 4.48
N PRO A 73 -21.53 5.25 4.94
CA PRO A 73 -22.16 6.29 4.14
C PRO A 73 -21.45 6.54 2.81
N GLY A 74 -22.16 6.39 1.70
CA GLY A 74 -21.61 6.56 0.35
C GLY A 74 -20.59 5.49 -0.06
N ALA A 75 -20.60 4.31 0.55
CA ALA A 75 -19.96 3.12 -0.01
C ALA A 75 -20.86 2.53 -1.10
N ASP A 76 -20.29 2.26 -2.27
CA ASP A 76 -20.99 1.60 -3.37
C ASP A 76 -20.11 0.47 -3.91
N VAL A 77 -19.97 -0.58 -3.09
CA VAL A 77 -19.06 -1.70 -3.34
C VAL A 77 -19.41 -2.41 -4.64
N GLU A 78 -20.70 -2.59 -4.91
CA GLU A 78 -21.20 -3.29 -6.10
C GLU A 78 -20.89 -2.51 -7.38
N ALA A 79 -21.11 -1.19 -7.40
CA ALA A 79 -20.79 -0.38 -8.58
C ALA A 79 -19.27 -0.24 -8.77
N GLU A 80 -18.49 -0.13 -7.69
CA GLU A 80 -17.03 -0.13 -7.77
C GLU A 80 -16.49 -1.46 -8.33
N GLU A 81 -17.01 -2.61 -7.87
CA GLU A 81 -16.64 -3.93 -8.37
C GLU A 81 -17.02 -4.09 -9.84
N ALA A 82 -18.23 -3.67 -10.23
CA ALA A 82 -18.66 -3.68 -11.62
C ALA A 82 -17.76 -2.81 -12.52
N ALA A 83 -17.36 -1.63 -12.06
CA ALA A 83 -16.44 -0.76 -12.77
C ALA A 83 -15.04 -1.36 -12.86
N ALA A 84 -14.53 -1.99 -11.80
CA ALA A 84 -13.25 -2.68 -11.81
C ALA A 84 -13.23 -3.82 -12.83
N LYS A 85 -14.30 -4.63 -12.85
CA LYS A 85 -14.49 -5.69 -13.85
C LYS A 85 -14.50 -5.14 -15.27
N ALA A 86 -15.25 -4.06 -15.52
CA ALA A 86 -15.32 -3.42 -16.83
C ALA A 86 -13.96 -2.84 -17.28
N ALA A 87 -13.16 -2.33 -16.34
CA ALA A 87 -11.83 -1.78 -16.62
C ALA A 87 -10.70 -2.84 -16.68
N GLY A 88 -11.00 -4.11 -16.41
CA GLY A 88 -10.00 -5.17 -16.31
C GLY A 88 -9.01 -4.92 -15.17
N VAL A 89 -9.54 -4.51 -14.01
CA VAL A 89 -8.84 -4.33 -12.73
C VAL A 89 -9.38 -5.38 -11.77
N LYS A 90 -8.49 -6.10 -11.07
CA LYS A 90 -8.92 -7.04 -10.03
C LYS A 90 -9.51 -6.25 -8.86
N TYR A 91 -10.67 -6.66 -8.37
CA TYR A 91 -11.30 -6.07 -7.19
C TYR A 91 -11.21 -7.04 -6.01
N VAL A 92 -10.79 -6.56 -4.85
CA VAL A 92 -10.72 -7.33 -3.61
C VAL A 92 -11.43 -6.52 -2.52
N HIS A 93 -12.55 -7.03 -2.03
CA HIS A 93 -13.31 -6.39 -0.96
C HIS A 93 -12.96 -7.02 0.39
N LEU A 94 -12.37 -6.23 1.29
CA LEU A 94 -11.99 -6.63 2.65
C LEU A 94 -12.68 -5.70 3.65
N PRO A 95 -13.91 -5.98 4.11
CA PRO A 95 -14.70 -5.03 4.89
C PRO A 95 -14.12 -4.83 6.31
N VAL A 96 -13.38 -3.74 6.52
CA VAL A 96 -12.75 -3.40 7.81
C VAL A 96 -13.55 -2.35 8.55
N ASN A 97 -14.00 -2.66 9.77
CA ASN A 97 -14.57 -1.66 10.68
C ASN A 97 -13.48 -0.65 11.09
N GLY A 98 -13.68 0.63 10.78
CA GLY A 98 -12.69 1.68 11.07
C GLY A 98 -12.49 1.99 12.55
N ALA A 99 -13.48 1.70 13.40
CA ALA A 99 -13.40 1.90 14.85
C ALA A 99 -12.79 0.70 15.57
N SER A 100 -12.98 -0.51 15.05
CA SER A 100 -12.45 -1.74 15.61
C SER A 100 -11.98 -2.67 14.48
N PRO A 101 -10.76 -2.44 13.95
CA PRO A 101 -10.25 -3.26 12.86
C PRO A 101 -10.00 -4.70 13.32
N ASP A 102 -10.40 -5.66 12.50
CA ASP A 102 -10.22 -7.09 12.76
C ASP A 102 -8.82 -7.54 12.29
N PRO A 103 -7.99 -8.15 13.15
CA PRO A 103 -6.72 -8.76 12.78
C PRO A 103 -6.82 -9.77 11.61
N ALA A 104 -7.92 -10.51 11.48
CA ALA A 104 -8.08 -11.48 10.39
C ALA A 104 -8.15 -10.79 9.00
N MET A 105 -8.67 -9.56 8.94
CA MET A 105 -8.67 -8.77 7.71
C MET A 105 -7.26 -8.29 7.34
N VAL A 106 -6.39 -8.11 8.34
CA VAL A 106 -4.98 -7.77 8.11
C VAL A 106 -4.27 -8.94 7.43
N ASP A 107 -4.51 -10.19 7.87
CA ASP A 107 -3.90 -11.37 7.24
C ASP A 107 -4.30 -11.48 5.76
N GLN A 108 -5.58 -11.29 5.46
CA GLN A 108 -6.08 -11.28 4.07
C GLN A 108 -5.49 -10.15 3.25
N PHE A 109 -5.35 -8.97 3.83
CA PHE A 109 -4.69 -7.84 3.19
C PHE A 109 -3.22 -8.15 2.89
N LEU A 110 -2.47 -8.69 3.85
CA LEU A 110 -1.06 -9.05 3.69
C LEU A 110 -0.87 -10.08 2.59
N ALA A 111 -1.75 -11.08 2.52
CA ALA A 111 -1.77 -12.05 1.42
C ALA A 111 -2.04 -11.37 0.07
N ALA A 112 -3.03 -10.48 -0.01
CA ALA A 112 -3.39 -9.78 -1.25
C ALA A 112 -2.26 -8.85 -1.76
N VAL A 113 -1.60 -8.09 -0.89
CA VAL A 113 -0.49 -7.21 -1.29
C VAL A 113 0.83 -7.95 -1.48
N GLY A 114 1.00 -9.12 -0.85
CA GLY A 114 2.19 -9.97 -1.01
C GLY A 114 2.22 -10.73 -2.34
N ASP A 115 1.07 -10.96 -2.96
CA ASP A 115 0.95 -11.65 -4.24
C ASP A 115 1.42 -10.75 -5.42
N PRO A 116 2.51 -11.13 -6.14
CA PRO A 116 3.03 -10.37 -7.27
C PRO A 116 2.01 -10.19 -8.40
N ALA A 117 1.04 -11.10 -8.55
CA ALA A 117 0.00 -11.00 -9.56
C ALA A 117 -0.97 -9.85 -9.29
N ASN A 118 -0.97 -9.26 -8.09
CA ASN A 118 -1.83 -8.14 -7.75
C ASN A 118 -1.17 -6.77 -7.97
N GLN A 119 0.14 -6.72 -8.20
CA GLN A 119 0.92 -5.48 -8.27
C GLN A 119 0.81 -4.77 -9.65
N PRO A 120 0.81 -3.42 -9.68
CA PRO A 120 0.68 -2.49 -8.55
C PRO A 120 -0.71 -2.50 -7.91
N VAL A 121 -0.76 -2.33 -6.58
CA VAL A 121 -2.02 -2.34 -5.82
C VAL A 121 -2.47 -0.92 -5.48
N PHE A 122 -3.77 -0.66 -5.57
CA PHE A 122 -4.42 0.50 -5.00
C PHE A 122 -5.27 0.06 -3.82
N VAL A 123 -5.14 0.71 -2.67
CA VAL A 123 -5.88 0.38 -1.45
C VAL A 123 -6.64 1.61 -1.02
N HIS A 124 -7.93 1.46 -0.74
CA HIS A 124 -8.72 2.58 -0.25
C HIS A 124 -9.66 2.23 0.89
N CYS A 125 -10.08 3.27 1.60
CA CYS A 125 -11.17 3.20 2.56
C CYS A 125 -12.03 4.46 2.46
N ALA A 126 -12.67 4.92 3.53
CA ALA A 126 -13.40 6.20 3.50
C ALA A 126 -12.46 7.43 3.37
N SER A 127 -11.34 7.47 4.10
CA SER A 127 -10.48 8.67 4.20
C SER A 127 -9.00 8.45 3.86
N GLY A 128 -8.56 7.22 3.65
CA GLY A 128 -7.16 6.83 3.47
C GLY A 128 -6.53 6.18 4.69
N GLN A 129 -7.02 6.47 5.88
CA GLN A 129 -6.31 6.10 7.11
C GLN A 129 -6.19 4.60 7.35
N ARG A 130 -7.23 3.80 7.06
CA ARG A 130 -7.16 2.32 7.17
C ARG A 130 -6.16 1.74 6.18
N ALA A 131 -6.14 2.25 4.94
CA ALA A 131 -5.21 1.80 3.92
C ALA A 131 -3.76 2.04 4.36
N SER A 132 -3.46 3.24 4.85
CA SER A 132 -2.13 3.61 5.33
C SER A 132 -1.73 2.86 6.60
N ALA A 133 -2.68 2.55 7.51
CA ALA A 133 -2.43 1.72 8.69
C ALA A 133 -2.15 0.26 8.33
N PHE A 134 -2.91 -0.32 7.41
CA PHE A 134 -2.68 -1.70 6.94
C PHE A 134 -1.35 -1.80 6.19
N TRP A 135 -0.99 -0.78 5.41
CA TRP A 135 0.34 -0.69 4.80
C TRP A 135 1.46 -0.58 5.85
N MET A 136 1.26 0.21 6.92
CA MET A 136 2.19 0.26 8.06
C MET A 136 2.44 -1.13 8.65
N ILE A 137 1.38 -1.93 8.81
CA ILE A 137 1.51 -3.31 9.33
C ILE A 137 2.39 -4.15 8.41
N LYS A 138 2.21 -4.08 7.09
CA LYS A 138 3.07 -4.78 6.13
C LYS A 138 4.54 -4.40 6.34
N ARG A 139 4.84 -3.11 6.49
CA ARG A 139 6.23 -2.66 6.75
C ARG A 139 6.79 -3.25 8.04
N LEU A 140 6.00 -3.30 9.10
CA LEU A 140 6.44 -3.80 10.41
C LEU A 140 6.63 -5.32 10.42
N VAL A 141 5.66 -6.06 9.89
CA VAL A 141 5.56 -7.53 10.06
C VAL A 141 6.25 -8.27 8.93
N VAL A 142 6.16 -7.76 7.70
CA VAL A 142 6.71 -8.43 6.51
C VAL A 142 8.08 -7.87 6.16
N ASP A 143 8.24 -6.54 6.13
CA ASP A 143 9.50 -5.92 5.72
C ASP A 143 10.50 -5.75 6.88
N GLY A 144 10.07 -6.02 8.11
CA GLY A 144 10.91 -5.93 9.32
C GLY A 144 11.37 -4.51 9.65
N TRP A 145 10.63 -3.48 9.21
CA TRP A 145 10.96 -2.09 9.54
C TRP A 145 10.67 -1.80 11.02
N ASP A 146 11.41 -0.85 11.58
CA ASP A 146 11.09 -0.31 12.89
C ASP A 146 9.81 0.57 12.86
N ALA A 147 9.27 0.83 14.05
CA ALA A 147 8.03 1.57 14.25
C ALA A 147 8.10 3.03 13.80
N GLU A 148 9.26 3.67 13.92
CA GLU A 148 9.44 5.08 13.57
C GLU A 148 9.44 5.24 12.05
N LYS A 149 10.23 4.43 11.36
CA LYS A 149 10.32 4.41 9.90
C LYS A 149 8.99 4.05 9.24
N ALA A 150 8.36 2.95 9.69
CA ALA A 150 7.05 2.54 9.18
C ALA A 150 5.96 3.59 9.47
N GLY A 151 5.99 4.18 10.67
CA GLY A 151 5.06 5.24 11.06
C GLY A 151 5.22 6.53 10.24
N THR A 152 6.45 6.88 9.88
CA THR A 152 6.74 8.06 9.04
C THR A 152 6.19 7.89 7.62
N GLU A 153 6.42 6.73 6.99
CA GLU A 153 5.86 6.43 5.66
C GLU A 153 4.32 6.40 5.71
N ALA A 154 3.74 5.76 6.73
CA ALA A 154 2.29 5.69 6.90
C ALA A 154 1.68 7.08 7.09
N ALA A 155 2.33 7.97 7.85
CA ALA A 155 1.89 9.36 8.02
C ALA A 155 1.95 10.13 6.70
N ALA A 156 3.01 9.96 5.91
CA ALA A 156 3.11 10.54 4.58
C ALA A 156 1.96 10.07 3.67
N LEU A 157 1.58 8.79 3.76
CA LEU A 157 0.42 8.18 3.09
C LEU A 157 -0.94 8.57 3.68
N GLY A 158 -0.99 9.38 4.75
CA GLY A 158 -2.24 9.92 5.31
C GLY A 158 -2.72 9.30 6.63
N LEU A 159 -1.93 8.44 7.28
CA LEU A 159 -2.25 7.96 8.63
C LEU A 159 -2.03 9.05 9.68
N THR A 160 -3.11 9.63 10.19
CA THR A 160 -3.07 10.60 11.30
C THR A 160 -3.83 10.13 12.55
N SER A 161 -4.72 9.14 12.42
CA SER A 161 -5.48 8.55 13.53
C SER A 161 -4.56 7.85 14.53
N PRO A 162 -4.53 8.30 15.80
CA PRO A 162 -3.79 7.61 16.85
C PRO A 162 -4.30 6.19 17.08
N ALA A 163 -5.62 5.97 17.01
CA ALA A 163 -6.23 4.66 17.24
C ALA A 163 -5.77 3.63 16.19
N LEU A 164 -5.76 4.00 14.91
CA LEU A 164 -5.31 3.11 13.83
C LEU A 164 -3.79 2.87 13.88
N LYS A 165 -3.00 3.88 14.28
CA LYS A 165 -1.56 3.71 14.51
C LYS A 165 -1.30 2.75 15.66
N THR A 166 -2.00 2.90 16.79
CA THR A 166 -1.90 1.98 17.93
C THR A 166 -2.32 0.56 17.56
N PHE A 167 -3.40 0.41 16.78
CA PHE A 167 -3.82 -0.89 16.24
C PHE A 167 -2.69 -1.55 15.43
N ALA A 168 -2.07 -0.82 14.50
CA ALA A 168 -0.97 -1.36 13.68
C ALA A 168 0.24 -1.80 14.53
N LEU A 169 0.60 -1.01 15.55
CA LEU A 169 1.70 -1.34 16.47
C LEU A 169 1.38 -2.58 17.33
N ASN A 170 0.15 -2.67 17.85
CA ASN A 170 -0.28 -3.80 18.66
C ASN A 170 -0.33 -5.10 17.84
N TYR A 171 -0.88 -5.04 16.62
CA TYR A 171 -0.88 -6.17 15.70
C TYR A 171 0.57 -6.61 15.41
N ALA A 172 1.48 -5.68 15.11
CA ALA A 172 2.86 -6.04 14.85
C ALA A 172 3.54 -6.68 16.07
N ALA A 173 3.30 -6.15 17.28
CA ALA A 173 3.87 -6.70 18.51
C ALA A 173 3.41 -8.14 18.79
N SER A 174 2.17 -8.49 18.47
CA SER A 174 1.65 -9.86 18.64
C SER A 174 2.13 -10.85 17.56
N HIS A 175 2.77 -10.36 16.49
CA HIS A 175 3.23 -11.16 15.35
C HIS A 175 4.75 -11.15 15.18
N LYS A 176 5.49 -10.52 16.11
CA LYS A 176 6.95 -10.69 16.18
C LYS A 176 7.23 -12.12 16.66
N LYS A 177 7.93 -12.88 15.82
CA LYS A 177 8.55 -14.16 16.20
C LYS A 177 9.79 -13.90 17.04
#